data_AF-A0A523QFD2-F1
#
_entry.id   AF-A0A523QFD2-F1
#
_cell.length_a   1.000
_cell.length_b   1.000
_cell.length_c   1.000
_cell.angle_alpha   90.00
_cell.angle_beta   90.00
_cell.angle_gamma   90.00
#
_symmetry.space_group_name_H-M   'P 1'
#
loop_
_entity.id
_entity.type
_entity.pdbx_description
1 polymer ?
#
loop_
_entity_poly.entity_id
_entity_poly.type
_entity_poly.pdbx_seq_one_letter_code
_entity_poly.pdbx_strand_id
1 'polypeptide(L)'
;MNKVSPLHPRAESLRIRERLVDGFKAGLVVPEGLAAHGRGEAFDYILGEQTTKHARRAIEAAAAMLLLAKHPVISVNGNVAALVPADIIKLAKSTNAKIEVNLFHGSVKREVAIARWLRKHGAKEVLGTGKKFLIQINEIHSDRRKVDRRGIAAADVVLVPLEDGDRTEALKKLGKRVIAIDLNPMSRTAQAADITIVDNIVRAMPLLIKTVGRLLYQPRARLRKKVNNFDNRANLRATFRAVRERLKNLSK
;
A
#
# COMPACT_ATOMS: atom_id res chain seq x y z
N MET A 1 -14.02 -21.35 -15.30
CA MET A 1 -13.58 -20.74 -14.03
C MET A 1 -14.32 -21.46 -12.91
N ASN A 2 -13.63 -22.35 -12.19
CA ASN A 2 -14.21 -23.04 -11.05
C ASN A 2 -14.31 -22.02 -9.91
N LYS A 3 -15.51 -21.50 -9.64
CA LYS A 3 -15.77 -20.62 -8.50
C LYS A 3 -15.36 -21.36 -7.23
N VAL A 4 -14.26 -20.91 -6.61
CA VAL A 4 -13.83 -21.44 -5.32
C VAL A 4 -14.98 -21.23 -4.32
N SER A 5 -15.46 -22.34 -3.76
CA SER A 5 -16.55 -22.33 -2.79
C SER A 5 -16.23 -21.34 -1.66
N PRO A 6 -17.18 -20.48 -1.24
CA PRO A 6 -17.00 -19.61 -0.08
C PRO A 6 -16.67 -20.38 1.21
N LEU A 7 -17.05 -21.65 1.28
CA LEU A 7 -16.79 -22.54 2.41
C LEU A 7 -15.37 -23.15 2.38
N HIS A 8 -14.62 -22.98 1.28
CA HIS A 8 -13.25 -23.47 1.22
C HIS A 8 -12.40 -22.71 2.25
N PRO A 9 -11.59 -23.39 3.09
CA PRO A 9 -10.77 -22.75 4.14
C PRO A 9 -9.72 -21.76 3.62
N ARG A 10 -9.56 -21.64 2.30
CA ARG A 10 -8.60 -20.77 1.60
C ARG A 10 -9.27 -20.01 0.46
N ALA A 11 -10.59 -19.87 0.50
CA ALA A 11 -11.36 -19.23 -0.56
C ALA A 11 -10.79 -17.84 -0.91
N GLU A 12 -10.43 -17.06 0.11
CA GLU A 12 -9.92 -15.71 -0.09
C GLU A 12 -8.52 -15.70 -0.72
N SER A 13 -7.56 -16.50 -0.23
CA SER A 13 -6.23 -16.63 -0.85
C SER A 13 -6.33 -17.03 -2.32
N LEU A 14 -7.19 -18.01 -2.66
CA LEU A 14 -7.36 -18.44 -4.05
C LEU A 14 -7.99 -17.34 -4.93
N ARG A 15 -8.99 -16.61 -4.43
CA ARG A 15 -9.58 -15.46 -5.15
C ARG A 15 -8.58 -14.34 -5.40
N ILE A 16 -7.69 -14.08 -4.44
CA ILE A 16 -6.62 -13.07 -4.59
C ILE A 16 -5.66 -13.48 -5.71
N ARG A 17 -5.28 -14.77 -5.78
CA ARG A 17 -4.46 -15.30 -6.87
C ARG A 17 -5.14 -15.16 -8.23
N GLU A 18 -6.42 -15.51 -8.33
CA GLU A 18 -7.21 -15.33 -9.55
C GLU A 18 -7.23 -13.87 -10.01
N ARG A 19 -7.47 -12.91 -9.11
CA ARG A 19 -7.42 -11.47 -9.43
C ARG A 19 -6.06 -11.03 -9.96
N LEU A 20 -4.96 -11.58 -9.45
CA LEU A 20 -3.62 -11.28 -9.95
C LEU A 20 -3.35 -11.91 -11.31
N VAL A 21 -3.83 -13.13 -11.55
CA VAL A 21 -3.75 -13.78 -12.86
C VAL A 21 -4.55 -12.98 -13.89
N ASP A 22 -5.75 -12.52 -13.54
CA ASP A 22 -6.56 -11.66 -14.40
C ASP A 22 -5.89 -10.30 -14.64
N GLY A 23 -5.31 -9.71 -13.59
CA GLY A 23 -4.50 -8.49 -13.70
C GLY A 23 -3.26 -8.66 -14.58
N PHE A 24 -2.63 -9.84 -14.57
CA PHE A 24 -1.51 -10.18 -15.44
C PHE A 24 -1.96 -10.29 -16.90
N LYS A 25 -3.04 -11.05 -17.17
CA LYS A 25 -3.65 -11.16 -18.50
C LYS A 25 -4.13 -9.81 -19.04
N ALA A 26 -4.58 -8.91 -18.18
CA ALA A 26 -4.99 -7.55 -18.53
C ALA A 26 -3.81 -6.57 -18.70
N GLY A 27 -2.55 -7.03 -18.58
CA GLY A 27 -1.35 -6.20 -18.76
C GLY A 27 -1.07 -5.23 -17.61
N LEU A 28 -1.69 -5.44 -16.43
CA LEU A 28 -1.49 -4.61 -15.23
C LEU A 28 -0.34 -5.13 -14.38
N VAL A 29 -0.28 -6.45 -14.20
CA VAL A 29 0.71 -7.15 -13.37
C VAL A 29 1.82 -7.71 -14.27
N VAL A 30 3.04 -7.79 -13.74
CA VAL A 30 4.20 -8.43 -14.41
C VAL A 30 4.55 -9.74 -13.69
N PRO A 31 5.30 -10.67 -14.31
CA PRO A 31 5.65 -11.95 -13.68
C PRO A 31 6.30 -11.78 -12.31
N GLU A 32 7.18 -10.79 -12.14
CA GLU A 32 7.83 -10.43 -10.87
C GLU A 32 6.81 -9.97 -9.82
N GLY A 33 5.68 -9.40 -10.27
CA GLY A 33 4.55 -9.04 -9.42
C GLY A 33 3.82 -10.27 -8.86
N LEU A 34 3.73 -11.36 -9.64
CA LEU A 34 3.19 -12.63 -9.16
C LEU A 34 4.14 -13.28 -8.14
N ALA A 35 5.44 -13.26 -8.41
CA ALA A 35 6.45 -13.73 -7.45
C ALA A 35 6.44 -12.90 -6.15
N ALA A 36 6.29 -11.58 -6.26
CA ALA A 36 6.16 -10.69 -5.10
C ALA A 36 4.91 -11.01 -4.26
N HIS A 37 3.80 -11.39 -4.91
CA HIS A 37 2.62 -11.85 -4.20
C HIS A 37 2.88 -13.14 -3.41
N GLY A 38 3.54 -14.13 -4.00
CA GLY A 38 3.88 -15.38 -3.31
C GLY A 38 4.76 -15.15 -2.06
N ARG A 39 5.70 -14.19 -2.12
CA ARG A 39 6.44 -13.76 -0.91
C ARG A 39 5.51 -13.19 0.16
N GLY A 40 4.56 -12.35 -0.24
CA GLY A 40 3.54 -11.80 0.65
C GLY A 40 2.71 -12.90 1.30
N GLU A 41 2.20 -13.85 0.51
CA GLU A 41 1.42 -14.99 1.04
C GLU A 41 2.22 -15.78 2.09
N ALA A 42 3.50 -16.06 1.86
CA ALA A 42 4.33 -16.75 2.84
C ALA A 42 4.38 -16.03 4.20
N PHE A 43 4.52 -14.69 4.21
CA PHE A 43 4.43 -13.90 5.43
C PHE A 43 3.02 -13.88 6.01
N ASP A 44 1.98 -13.89 5.17
CA ASP A 44 0.59 -13.93 5.63
C ASP A 44 0.29 -15.23 6.39
N TYR A 45 0.81 -16.38 5.92
CA TYR A 45 0.74 -17.66 6.66
C TYR A 45 1.39 -17.55 8.04
N ILE A 46 2.59 -16.97 8.11
CA ILE A 46 3.31 -16.75 9.37
C ILE A 46 2.51 -15.85 10.32
N LEU A 47 1.87 -14.80 9.79
CA LEU A 47 1.03 -13.87 10.54
C LEU A 47 -0.35 -14.45 10.91
N GLY A 48 -0.72 -15.60 10.33
CA GLY A 48 -1.99 -16.28 10.55
C GLY A 48 -3.16 -15.70 9.76
N GLU A 49 -2.89 -15.09 8.60
CA GLU A 49 -3.90 -14.63 7.63
C GLU A 49 -4.96 -13.67 8.20
N GLN A 50 -4.60 -12.90 9.22
CA GLN A 50 -5.50 -12.01 9.94
C GLN A 50 -4.87 -10.64 10.20
N THR A 51 -5.72 -9.62 10.30
CA THR A 51 -5.27 -8.29 10.75
C THR A 51 -4.95 -8.31 12.24
N THR A 52 -3.65 -8.26 12.55
CA THR A 52 -3.14 -8.24 13.93
C THR A 52 -3.46 -6.93 14.67
N LYS A 53 -3.38 -6.93 16.01
CA LYS A 53 -3.50 -5.71 16.82
C LYS A 53 -2.46 -4.64 16.45
N HIS A 54 -1.26 -5.05 16.03
CA HIS A 54 -0.17 -4.15 15.63
C HIS A 54 -0.45 -3.50 14.27
N ALA A 55 -1.04 -4.26 13.33
CA ALA A 55 -1.55 -3.71 12.08
C ALA A 55 -2.68 -2.71 12.33
N ARG A 56 -3.64 -3.01 13.22
CA ARG A 56 -4.73 -2.08 13.58
C ARG A 56 -4.21 -0.76 14.17
N ARG A 57 -3.19 -0.81 15.03
CA ARG A 57 -2.52 0.39 15.56
C ARG A 57 -1.88 1.22 14.46
N ALA A 58 -1.18 0.60 13.52
CA ALA A 58 -0.60 1.28 12.36
C ALA A 58 -1.68 1.90 11.46
N ILE A 59 -2.79 1.19 11.24
CA ILE A 59 -3.94 1.70 10.46
C ILE A 59 -4.53 2.96 11.10
N GLU A 60 -4.67 3.01 12.42
CA GLU A 60 -5.14 4.23 13.11
C GLU A 60 -4.20 5.42 12.91
N ALA A 61 -2.90 5.20 13.05
CA ALA A 61 -1.90 6.24 12.86
C ALA A 61 -1.83 6.70 11.39
N ALA A 62 -1.91 5.77 10.44
CA ALA A 62 -1.92 6.03 9.00
C ALA A 62 -3.15 6.86 8.59
N ALA A 63 -4.35 6.49 9.08
CA ALA A 63 -5.57 7.24 8.82
C ALA A 63 -5.46 8.68 9.33
N ALA A 64 -4.95 8.87 10.56
CA ALA A 64 -4.75 10.20 11.12
C ALA A 64 -3.71 11.01 10.32
N MET A 65 -2.62 10.39 9.88
CA MET A 65 -1.58 11.02 9.06
C MET A 65 -2.12 11.48 7.70
N LEU A 66 -2.91 10.62 7.03
CA LEU A 66 -3.55 10.97 5.75
C LEU A 66 -4.53 12.14 5.89
N LEU A 67 -5.33 12.17 6.96
CA LEU A 67 -6.29 13.26 7.22
C LEU A 67 -5.62 14.59 7.61
N LEU A 68 -4.39 14.55 8.12
CA LEU A 68 -3.63 15.74 8.47
C LEU A 68 -2.84 16.33 7.30
N ALA A 69 -2.55 15.50 6.29
CA ALA A 69 -1.74 15.84 5.12
C ALA A 69 -2.33 17.02 4.32
N LYS A 70 -1.45 17.85 3.76
CA LYS A 70 -1.84 18.92 2.83
C LYS A 70 -1.96 18.41 1.39
N HIS A 71 -1.05 17.53 0.98
CA HIS A 71 -0.97 16.96 -0.35
C HIS A 71 -0.76 15.43 -0.27
N PRO A 72 -1.75 14.67 0.26
CA PRO A 72 -1.62 13.22 0.33
C PRO A 72 -1.66 12.59 -1.06
N VAL A 73 -0.81 11.58 -1.28
CA VAL A 73 -0.77 10.82 -2.54
C VAL A 73 -0.78 9.32 -2.28
N ILE A 74 -1.58 8.58 -3.05
CA ILE A 74 -1.60 7.12 -3.07
C ILE A 74 -0.83 6.67 -4.32
N SER A 75 0.33 6.04 -4.10
CA SER A 75 1.11 5.42 -5.16
C SER A 75 0.49 4.08 -5.55
N VAL A 76 0.28 3.86 -6.84
CA VAL A 76 -0.37 2.66 -7.37
C VAL A 76 0.53 1.95 -8.36
N ASN A 77 0.85 0.70 -8.04
CA ASN A 77 1.50 -0.24 -8.96
C ASN A 77 0.50 -1.26 -9.51
N GLY A 78 0.97 -2.17 -10.37
CA GLY A 78 0.13 -3.18 -11.01
C GLY A 78 -0.61 -4.12 -10.04
N ASN A 79 0.07 -4.62 -9.01
CA ASN A 79 -0.54 -5.51 -8.02
C ASN A 79 -1.62 -4.78 -7.23
N VAL A 80 -1.36 -3.54 -6.83
CA VAL A 80 -2.31 -2.70 -6.10
C VAL A 80 -3.55 -2.44 -6.95
N ALA A 81 -3.37 -2.07 -8.23
CA ALA A 81 -4.48 -1.85 -9.17
C ALA A 81 -5.30 -3.12 -9.47
N ALA A 82 -4.67 -4.30 -9.48
CA ALA A 82 -5.35 -5.57 -9.69
C ALA A 82 -6.16 -6.03 -8.47
N LEU A 83 -5.62 -5.83 -7.26
CA LEU A 83 -6.19 -6.38 -6.03
C LEU A 83 -7.29 -5.52 -5.42
N VAL A 84 -7.10 -4.20 -5.38
CA VAL A 84 -7.94 -3.27 -4.59
C VAL A 84 -8.30 -1.98 -5.35
N PRO A 85 -8.69 -2.01 -6.65
CA PRO A 85 -8.93 -0.80 -7.43
C PRO A 85 -10.00 0.11 -6.84
N ALA A 86 -11.11 -0.46 -6.35
CA ALA A 86 -12.21 0.29 -5.75
C ALA A 86 -11.80 0.96 -4.42
N ASP A 87 -11.01 0.28 -3.59
CA ASP A 87 -10.56 0.81 -2.31
C ASP A 87 -9.56 1.96 -2.47
N ILE A 88 -8.68 1.91 -3.48
CA ILE A 88 -7.79 3.04 -3.82
C ILE A 88 -8.63 4.30 -4.04
N ILE A 89 -9.67 4.19 -4.87
CA ILE A 89 -10.53 5.32 -5.26
C ILE A 89 -11.32 5.82 -4.06
N LYS A 90 -11.87 4.91 -3.25
CA LYS A 90 -12.62 5.24 -2.04
C LYS A 90 -11.74 5.92 -0.99
N LEU A 91 -10.52 5.43 -0.79
CA LEU A 91 -9.55 6.04 0.11
C LEU A 91 -9.15 7.42 -0.40
N ALA A 92 -8.79 7.55 -1.67
CA ALA A 92 -8.43 8.81 -2.32
C ALA A 92 -9.51 9.88 -2.10
N LYS A 93 -10.77 9.53 -2.36
CA LYS A 93 -11.91 10.43 -2.13
C LYS A 93 -12.05 10.83 -0.65
N SER A 94 -11.87 9.89 0.27
CA SER A 94 -12.09 10.12 1.71
C SER A 94 -10.97 10.93 2.36
N THR A 95 -9.77 10.95 1.77
CA THR A 95 -8.60 11.68 2.29
C THR A 95 -8.20 12.86 1.41
N ASN A 96 -8.98 13.15 0.35
CA ASN A 96 -8.62 14.10 -0.71
C ASN A 96 -7.22 13.84 -1.31
N ALA A 97 -6.82 12.57 -1.37
CA ALA A 97 -5.52 12.17 -1.90
C ALA A 97 -5.57 12.02 -3.42
N LYS A 98 -4.46 12.37 -4.07
CA LYS A 98 -4.29 12.08 -5.50
C LYS A 98 -3.86 10.63 -5.69
N ILE A 99 -4.17 10.07 -6.86
CA ILE A 99 -3.76 8.73 -7.25
C ILE A 99 -2.65 8.88 -8.31
N GLU A 100 -1.48 8.31 -8.07
CA GLU A 100 -0.35 8.35 -9.00
C GLU A 100 0.09 6.94 -9.37
N VAL A 101 0.12 6.63 -10.67
CA VAL A 101 0.71 5.39 -11.16
C VAL A 101 2.22 5.52 -11.15
N ASN A 102 2.89 4.56 -10.51
CA ASN A 102 4.35 4.49 -10.53
C ASN A 102 4.83 3.04 -10.48
N LEU A 103 5.74 2.69 -11.39
CA LEU A 103 6.10 1.30 -11.70
C LEU A 103 7.60 1.08 -11.62
N PHE A 104 8.00 -0.10 -11.15
CA PHE A 104 9.41 -0.52 -11.08
C PHE A 104 10.04 -0.70 -12.46
N HIS A 105 9.32 -1.38 -13.36
CA HIS A 105 9.70 -1.51 -14.76
C HIS A 105 8.87 -0.50 -15.56
N GLY A 106 9.50 0.60 -15.98
CA GLY A 106 8.82 1.67 -16.69
C GLY A 106 8.28 1.17 -18.03
N SER A 107 6.97 1.23 -18.22
CA SER A 107 6.33 0.88 -19.49
C SER A 107 5.12 1.76 -19.70
N VAL A 108 5.20 2.65 -20.69
CA VAL A 108 4.10 3.56 -21.04
C VAL A 108 2.81 2.79 -21.33
N LYS A 109 2.90 1.64 -22.02
CA LYS A 109 1.74 0.77 -22.26
C LYS A 109 1.09 0.31 -20.95
N ARG A 110 1.90 -0.12 -19.98
CA ARG A 110 1.43 -0.60 -18.68
C ARG A 110 0.88 0.54 -17.81
N GLU A 111 1.54 1.70 -17.79
CA GLU A 111 1.06 2.91 -17.11
C GLU A 111 -0.33 3.31 -17.61
N VAL A 112 -0.51 3.34 -18.93
CA VAL A 112 -1.79 3.63 -19.57
C VAL A 112 -2.84 2.55 -19.27
N ALA A 113 -2.45 1.27 -19.28
CA ALA A 113 -3.35 0.17 -18.93
C ALA A 113 -3.87 0.29 -17.49
N ILE A 114 -2.97 0.56 -16.53
CA ILE A 114 -3.33 0.77 -15.12
C ILE A 114 -4.22 1.99 -14.95
N ALA A 115 -3.88 3.12 -15.57
CA ALA A 115 -4.71 4.32 -15.48
C ALA A 115 -6.10 4.11 -16.09
N ARG A 116 -6.20 3.42 -17.23
CA ARG A 116 -7.50 3.05 -17.83
C ARG A 116 -8.28 2.12 -16.91
N TRP A 117 -7.62 1.14 -16.30
CA TRP A 117 -8.23 0.22 -15.35
C TRP A 117 -8.83 0.96 -14.14
N LEU A 118 -8.06 1.87 -13.54
CA LEU A 118 -8.53 2.69 -12.42
C LEU A 118 -9.70 3.61 -12.83
N ARG A 119 -9.64 4.23 -14.01
CA ARG A 119 -10.75 5.05 -14.53
C ARG A 119 -12.03 4.23 -14.73
N LYS A 120 -11.91 3.01 -15.27
CA LYS A 120 -13.04 2.07 -15.40
C LYS A 120 -13.69 1.73 -14.04
N HIS A 121 -12.91 1.78 -12.96
CA HIS A 121 -13.39 1.57 -11.59
C HIS A 121 -13.85 2.86 -10.88
N GLY A 122 -13.87 4.00 -11.58
CA GLY A 122 -14.40 5.27 -11.08
C GLY A 122 -13.36 6.31 -10.67
N ALA A 123 -12.07 6.12 -10.96
CA ALA A 123 -11.07 7.15 -10.72
C ALA A 123 -11.28 8.34 -11.67
N LYS A 124 -11.50 9.54 -11.12
CA LYS A 124 -11.66 10.78 -11.91
C LYS A 124 -10.34 11.28 -12.49
N GLU A 125 -9.30 11.29 -11.66
CA GLU A 125 -7.95 11.69 -12.04
C GLU A 125 -6.97 10.59 -11.68
N VAL A 126 -6.02 10.33 -12.58
CA VAL A 126 -4.90 9.41 -12.37
C VAL A 126 -3.64 10.09 -12.91
N LEU A 127 -2.68 10.34 -12.03
CA LEU A 127 -1.39 10.96 -12.33
C LEU A 127 -0.34 9.90 -12.74
N GLY A 128 0.83 10.37 -13.18
CA GLY A 128 1.98 9.50 -13.47
C GLY A 128 1.98 8.87 -14.87
N THR A 129 1.03 9.25 -15.74
CA THR A 129 0.97 8.76 -17.14
C THR A 129 1.27 9.81 -18.20
N GLY A 130 1.42 11.09 -17.81
CA GLY A 130 1.59 12.21 -18.74
C GLY A 130 3.05 12.67 -18.82
N LYS A 131 3.71 12.50 -19.97
CA LYS A 131 5.11 12.92 -20.18
C LYS A 131 5.38 14.38 -19.80
N LYS A 132 4.43 15.27 -20.08
CA LYS A 132 4.51 16.71 -19.74
C LYS A 132 4.76 16.95 -18.25
N PHE A 133 4.21 16.12 -17.38
CA PHE A 133 4.26 16.35 -15.93
C PHE A 133 5.36 15.55 -15.23
N LEU A 134 6.08 14.73 -15.97
CA LEU A 134 7.10 13.83 -15.45
C LEU A 134 8.35 14.62 -15.02
N ILE A 135 8.80 14.36 -13.80
CA ILE A 135 10.10 14.79 -13.30
C ILE A 135 10.86 13.57 -12.76
N GLN A 136 12.16 13.72 -12.54
CA GLN A 136 13.00 12.66 -11.98
C GLN A 136 13.45 13.02 -10.56
N ILE A 137 13.43 12.01 -9.68
CA ILE A 137 14.04 12.03 -8.35
C ILE A 137 15.43 11.41 -8.45
N ASN A 138 16.49 12.18 -8.20
CA ASN A 138 17.87 11.73 -8.41
C ASN A 138 18.30 10.65 -7.41
N GLU A 139 17.68 10.61 -6.24
CA GLU A 139 17.94 9.66 -5.16
C GLU A 139 17.39 8.26 -5.44
N ILE A 140 16.66 8.07 -6.55
CA ILE A 140 16.11 6.76 -6.97
C ILE A 140 16.83 6.31 -8.25
N HIS A 141 17.44 5.12 -8.19
CA HIS A 141 18.20 4.55 -9.30
C HIS A 141 17.39 3.59 -10.19
N SER A 142 16.12 3.35 -9.88
CA SER A 142 15.18 2.60 -10.71
C SER A 142 14.31 3.52 -11.58
N ASP A 143 13.53 2.95 -12.51
CA ASP A 143 12.57 3.72 -13.31
C ASP A 143 11.51 4.46 -12.45
N ARG A 144 11.33 4.05 -11.19
CA ARG A 144 10.43 4.72 -10.25
C ARG A 144 10.85 6.12 -9.87
N ARG A 145 12.07 6.55 -10.25
CA ARG A 145 12.51 7.94 -10.16
C ARG A 145 11.58 8.90 -10.89
N LYS A 146 10.88 8.41 -11.90
CA LYS A 146 9.91 9.17 -12.70
C LYS A 146 8.62 9.36 -11.89
N VAL A 147 8.35 10.60 -11.47
CA VAL A 147 7.16 10.97 -10.68
C VAL A 147 6.42 12.14 -11.33
N ASP A 148 5.13 12.30 -11.03
CA ASP A 148 4.35 13.46 -11.50
C ASP A 148 4.62 14.67 -10.59
N ARG A 149 4.97 15.81 -11.19
CA ARG A 149 5.20 17.08 -10.48
C ARG A 149 4.01 17.51 -9.62
N ARG A 150 2.79 17.08 -9.98
CA ARG A 150 1.53 17.43 -9.30
C ARG A 150 1.14 16.41 -8.23
N GLY A 151 1.83 15.27 -8.16
CA GLY A 151 1.58 14.18 -7.24
C GLY A 151 2.75 13.98 -6.29
N ILE A 152 3.44 12.85 -6.38
CA ILE A 152 4.48 12.41 -5.42
C ILE A 152 5.57 13.47 -5.23
N ALA A 153 5.94 14.19 -6.29
CA ALA A 153 6.89 15.30 -6.19
C ALA A 153 6.45 16.37 -5.17
N ALA A 154 5.18 16.80 -5.23
CA ALA A 154 4.59 17.82 -4.37
C ALA A 154 4.04 17.26 -3.04
N ALA A 155 4.01 15.94 -2.87
CA ALA A 155 3.39 15.30 -1.73
C ALA A 155 4.17 15.52 -0.42
N ASP A 156 3.44 15.78 0.66
CA ASP A 156 3.95 15.76 2.04
C ASP A 156 3.77 14.38 2.69
N VAL A 157 2.70 13.65 2.33
CA VAL A 157 2.45 12.27 2.75
C VAL A 157 2.22 11.37 1.53
N VAL A 158 2.92 10.23 1.46
CA VAL A 158 2.75 9.23 0.39
C VAL A 158 2.42 7.87 0.99
N LEU A 159 1.31 7.27 0.54
CA LEU A 159 0.99 5.86 0.78
C LEU A 159 1.60 5.01 -0.35
N VAL A 160 2.48 4.08 0.02
CA VAL A 160 3.20 3.19 -0.90
C VAL A 160 2.95 1.71 -0.57
N PRO A 161 1.87 1.10 -1.09
CA PRO A 161 1.59 -0.31 -0.86
C PRO A 161 2.46 -1.20 -1.76
N LEU A 162 2.98 -2.31 -1.22
CA LEU A 162 3.76 -3.30 -1.97
C LEU A 162 4.95 -2.66 -2.72
N GLU A 163 5.78 -1.91 -1.99
CA GLU A 163 6.79 -1.02 -2.53
C GLU A 163 8.23 -1.54 -2.37
N ASP A 164 9.15 -1.08 -3.22
CA ASP A 164 10.59 -1.31 -3.06
C ASP A 164 11.24 -0.41 -1.99
N GLY A 165 12.31 -0.96 -1.38
CA GLY A 165 13.01 -0.32 -0.27
C GLY A 165 13.74 0.96 -0.66
N ASP A 166 14.44 0.95 -1.81
CA ASP A 166 15.23 2.10 -2.29
C ASP A 166 14.35 3.33 -2.47
N ARG A 167 13.17 3.15 -3.08
CA ARG A 167 12.20 4.23 -3.25
C ARG A 167 11.68 4.76 -1.92
N THR A 168 11.35 3.88 -0.98
CA THR A 168 10.86 4.29 0.33
C THR A 168 11.90 5.15 1.04
N GLU A 169 13.16 4.71 1.05
CA GLU A 169 14.28 5.44 1.63
C GLU A 169 14.51 6.79 0.92
N ALA A 170 14.44 6.83 -0.42
CA ALA A 170 14.58 8.07 -1.17
C ALA A 170 13.47 9.08 -0.87
N LEU A 171 12.20 8.66 -0.81
CA LEU A 171 11.08 9.53 -0.44
C LEU A 171 11.28 10.10 0.97
N LYS A 172 11.80 9.28 1.90
CA LYS A 172 12.14 9.72 3.26
C LYS A 172 13.27 10.76 3.27
N LYS A 173 14.34 10.56 2.47
CA LYS A 173 15.44 11.53 2.31
C LYS A 173 14.95 12.88 1.77
N LEU A 174 13.91 12.87 0.93
CA LEU A 174 13.24 14.08 0.42
C LEU A 174 12.27 14.73 1.43
N GLY A 175 12.30 14.31 2.71
CA GLY A 175 11.46 14.89 3.76
C GLY A 175 9.99 14.49 3.70
N LYS A 176 9.60 13.54 2.85
CA LYS A 176 8.22 13.07 2.76
C LYS A 176 7.91 12.11 3.91
N ARG A 177 6.68 12.16 4.42
CA ARG A 177 6.16 11.14 5.33
C ARG A 177 5.65 9.97 4.50
N VAL A 178 6.07 8.76 4.83
CA VAL A 178 5.76 7.56 4.05
C VAL A 178 4.96 6.57 4.89
N ILE A 179 3.82 6.15 4.37
CA ILE A 179 2.99 5.08 4.92
C ILE A 179 3.15 3.87 4.00
N ALA A 180 3.56 2.73 4.54
CA ALA A 180 3.71 1.48 3.80
C ALA A 180 2.62 0.47 4.18
N ILE A 181 2.20 -0.34 3.21
CA ILE A 181 1.46 -1.59 3.45
C ILE A 181 2.33 -2.71 2.90
N ASP A 182 2.87 -3.53 3.81
CA ASP A 182 3.80 -4.62 3.47
C ASP A 182 3.68 -5.75 4.49
N LEU A 183 3.45 -6.97 4.01
CA LEU A 183 3.35 -8.17 4.84
C LEU A 183 4.69 -8.56 5.47
N ASN A 184 5.82 -8.17 4.88
CA ASN A 184 7.14 -8.46 5.42
C ASN A 184 7.59 -7.36 6.40
N PRO A 185 7.57 -7.59 7.73
CA PRO A 185 8.02 -6.58 8.70
C PRO A 185 9.53 -6.31 8.63
N MET A 186 10.33 -7.16 7.96
CA MET A 186 11.79 -7.01 7.83
C MET A 186 12.21 -6.27 6.57
N SER A 187 11.28 -5.99 5.64
CA SER A 187 11.65 -5.35 4.38
C SER A 187 12.26 -3.98 4.63
N ARG A 188 13.16 -3.54 3.73
CA ARG A 188 13.71 -2.18 3.76
C ARG A 188 12.60 -1.13 3.75
N THR A 189 11.54 -1.36 2.96
CA THR A 189 10.31 -0.56 2.97
C THR A 189 9.68 -0.46 4.36
N ALA A 190 9.46 -1.60 5.02
CA ALA A 190 8.88 -1.64 6.35
C ALA A 190 9.75 -0.89 7.38
N GLN A 191 11.07 -1.08 7.32
CA GLN A 191 12.00 -0.46 8.26
C GLN A 191 12.17 1.07 8.04
N ALA A 192 12.07 1.54 6.80
CA ALA A 192 12.30 2.94 6.44
C ALA A 192 11.04 3.84 6.59
N ALA A 193 9.84 3.28 6.41
CA ALA A 193 8.60 4.05 6.45
C ALA A 193 8.32 4.69 7.82
N ASP A 194 7.55 5.79 7.84
CA ASP A 194 7.08 6.41 9.07
C ASP A 194 6.00 5.57 9.77
N ILE A 195 5.20 4.87 8.98
CA ILE A 195 4.16 3.96 9.45
C ILE A 195 4.13 2.76 8.52
N THR A 196 4.27 1.56 9.07
CA THR A 196 4.11 0.32 8.32
C THR A 196 2.92 -0.47 8.84
N ILE A 197 1.95 -0.68 7.96
CA ILE A 197 0.83 -1.58 8.17
C ILE A 197 1.27 -2.98 7.71
N VAL A 198 1.64 -3.82 8.69
CA VAL A 198 2.01 -5.21 8.44
C VAL A 198 0.76 -6.08 8.34
N ASP A 199 0.11 -6.02 7.17
CA ASP A 199 -1.12 -6.74 6.86
C ASP A 199 -1.29 -6.88 5.34
N ASN A 200 -2.16 -7.80 4.93
CA ASN A 200 -2.47 -8.00 3.52
C ASN A 200 -3.29 -6.81 3.00
N ILE A 201 -2.92 -6.27 1.83
CA ILE A 201 -3.55 -5.07 1.27
C ILE A 201 -5.08 -5.20 1.13
N VAL A 202 -5.58 -6.41 0.82
CA VAL A 202 -7.03 -6.66 0.69
C VAL A 202 -7.77 -6.56 2.02
N ARG A 203 -7.10 -6.74 3.17
CA ARG A 203 -7.66 -6.51 4.51
C ARG A 203 -7.37 -5.08 5.00
N ALA A 204 -6.15 -4.61 4.76
CA ALA A 204 -5.66 -3.33 5.24
C ALA A 204 -6.43 -2.15 4.64
N MET A 205 -6.68 -2.14 3.32
CA MET A 205 -7.31 -1.02 2.64
C MET A 205 -8.76 -0.77 3.10
N PRO A 206 -9.66 -1.77 3.18
CA PRO A 206 -11.00 -1.57 3.73
C PRO A 206 -10.98 -1.08 5.19
N LEU A 207 -10.09 -1.62 6.02
CA LEU A 207 -9.96 -1.19 7.42
C LEU A 207 -9.42 0.23 7.55
N LEU A 208 -8.49 0.62 6.68
CA LEU A 208 -7.97 1.98 6.60
C LEU A 208 -9.07 2.96 6.21
N ILE A 209 -9.86 2.66 5.18
CA ILE A 209 -11.01 3.47 4.77
C ILE A 209 -12.03 3.62 5.91
N LYS A 210 -12.40 2.52 6.57
CA LYS A 210 -13.32 2.53 7.71
C LYS A 210 -12.77 3.42 8.84
N THR A 211 -11.47 3.34 9.08
CA THR A 211 -10.80 4.12 10.12
C THR A 211 -10.75 5.60 9.75
N VAL A 212 -10.44 5.95 8.50
CA VAL A 212 -10.52 7.33 7.99
C VAL A 212 -11.92 7.89 8.22
N GLY A 213 -12.99 7.16 7.85
CA GLY A 213 -14.37 7.60 8.08
C GLY A 213 -14.69 7.87 9.55
N ARG A 214 -14.21 7.02 10.46
CA ARG A 214 -14.37 7.20 11.93
C ARG A 214 -13.59 8.43 12.46
N LEU A 215 -12.46 8.76 11.83
CA LEU A 215 -11.57 9.84 12.28
C LEU A 215 -11.84 11.19 11.60
N LEU A 216 -12.61 11.21 10.50
CA LEU A 216 -12.80 12.37 9.63
C LEU A 216 -13.25 13.64 10.37
N TYR A 217 -14.11 13.48 11.37
CA TYR A 217 -14.68 14.59 12.15
C TYR A 217 -14.00 14.80 13.51
N GLN A 218 -12.87 14.13 13.77
CA GLN A 218 -12.15 14.35 15.03
C GLN A 218 -11.33 15.65 14.97
N PRO A 219 -11.16 16.35 16.12
CA PRO A 219 -10.31 17.53 16.19
C PRO A 219 -8.88 17.23 15.71
N ARG A 220 -8.29 18.14 14.93
CA ARG A 220 -6.91 17.99 14.41
C ARG A 220 -5.89 17.70 15.51
N ALA A 221 -6.07 18.25 16.72
CA ALA A 221 -5.23 17.95 17.88
C ALA A 221 -5.24 16.46 18.27
N ARG A 222 -6.41 15.80 18.24
CA ARG A 222 -6.53 14.35 18.50
C ARG A 222 -5.86 13.52 17.41
N LEU A 223 -6.02 13.92 16.14
CA LEU A 223 -5.32 13.27 15.03
C LEU A 223 -3.80 13.39 15.18
N ARG A 224 -3.31 14.58 15.53
CA ARG A 224 -1.87 14.82 15.77
C ARG A 224 -1.34 13.94 16.90
N LYS A 225 -2.09 13.81 18.01
CA LYS A 225 -1.74 12.91 19.12
C LYS A 225 -1.62 11.45 18.66
N LYS A 226 -2.53 10.98 17.80
CA LYS A 226 -2.46 9.61 17.24
C LYS A 226 -1.19 9.37 16.42
N VAL A 227 -0.79 10.36 15.60
CA VAL A 227 0.44 10.28 14.79
C VAL A 227 1.69 10.37 15.67
N ASN A 228 1.73 11.33 16.60
CA ASN A 228 2.90 11.57 17.45
C ASN A 228 3.18 10.43 18.44
N ASN A 229 2.13 9.73 18.88
CA ASN A 229 2.27 8.59 19.80
C ASN A 229 2.59 7.26 19.09
N PHE A 230 2.70 7.27 17.76
CA PHE A 230 3.02 6.07 17.00
C PHE A 230 4.51 6.00 16.70
N ASP A 231 5.18 4.98 17.26
CA ASP A 231 6.55 4.61 16.92
C ASP A 231 6.54 3.36 16.04
N ASN A 232 6.95 3.52 14.77
CA ASN A 232 6.99 2.42 13.80
C ASN A 232 7.98 1.33 14.21
N ARG A 233 9.16 1.69 14.71
CA ARG A 233 10.18 0.71 15.15
C ARG A 233 9.66 -0.10 16.33
N ALA A 234 9.01 0.55 17.30
CA ALA A 234 8.37 -0.16 18.41
C ALA A 234 7.23 -1.06 17.94
N ASN A 235 6.42 -0.62 16.98
CA ASN A 235 5.32 -1.43 16.43
C ASN A 235 5.86 -2.65 15.68
N LEU A 236 6.89 -2.51 14.85
CA LEU A 236 7.55 -3.61 14.14
C LEU A 236 8.18 -4.61 15.12
N ARG A 237 8.88 -4.14 16.17
CA ARG A 237 9.39 -5.03 17.24
C ARG A 237 8.27 -5.82 17.90
N ALA A 238 7.12 -5.20 18.13
CA ALA A 238 5.97 -5.89 18.71
C ALA A 238 5.37 -6.91 17.74
N THR A 239 5.33 -6.62 16.44
CA THR A 239 4.97 -7.59 15.39
C THR A 239 5.91 -8.80 15.38
N PHE A 240 7.23 -8.60 15.47
CA PHE A 240 8.19 -9.71 15.55
C PHE A 240 7.97 -10.60 16.77
N ARG A 241 7.73 -10.01 17.94
CA ARG A 241 7.41 -10.78 19.15
C ARG A 241 6.14 -11.61 18.94
N ALA A 242 5.09 -11.02 18.36
CA ALA A 242 3.85 -11.74 18.08
C ALA A 242 4.07 -12.92 17.12
N VAL A 243 4.87 -12.73 16.07
CA VAL A 243 5.25 -13.81 15.15
C VAL A 243 6.02 -14.91 15.88
N ARG A 244 7.01 -14.56 16.70
CA ARG A 244 7.82 -15.53 17.46
C ARG A 244 6.96 -16.37 18.40
N GLU A 245 6.07 -15.74 19.17
CA GLU A 245 5.16 -16.46 20.07
C GLU A 245 4.20 -17.38 19.29
N ARG A 246 3.72 -16.93 18.13
CA ARG A 246 2.88 -17.76 17.25
C ARG A 246 3.64 -18.99 16.75
N LEU A 247 4.84 -18.82 16.20
CA LEU A 247 5.65 -19.94 15.71
C LEU A 247 5.97 -20.93 16.84
N LYS A 248 6.34 -20.42 18.02
CA LYS A 248 6.55 -21.24 19.22
C LYS A 248 5.31 -22.06 19.59
N ASN A 249 4.11 -21.51 19.44
CA ASN A 249 2.87 -22.23 19.73
C ASN A 249 2.50 -23.27 18.66
N LEU A 250 2.91 -23.07 17.41
CA LEU A 250 2.68 -24.03 16.32
C LEU A 250 3.67 -25.20 16.33
N SER A 251 4.82 -25.03 16.97
CA SER A 251 5.87 -26.07 17.11
C SER A 251 5.79 -26.82 18.45
N LYS A 252 4.68 -26.73 19.17
CA LYS A 252 4.38 -27.52 20.36
C LYS A 252 3.62 -28.77 19.96
#